data_AF-R7AXJ9-F1
#
_entry.id   AF-R7AXJ9-F1
#
_cell.length_a   1.000
_cell.length_b   1.000
_cell.length_c   1.000
_cell.angle_alpha   90.00
_cell.angle_beta   90.00
_cell.angle_gamma   90.00
#
_symmetry.space_group_name_H-M   'P 1'
#
loop_
_entity.id
_entity.type
_entity.pdbx_description
1 polymer ?
#
loop_
_entity_poly.entity_id
_entity_poly.type
_entity_poly.pdbx_seq_one_letter_code
_entity_poly.pdbx_strand_id
1 'polypeptide(L)'
;MTTKESEVRNEIKEEIEIFMRGKFQGGEFIFDVSLTNGVRFTNQDYFENRQYFLKQSVDQLHYQSIELVLTQNESQKMLINQMNPSLSIIRISSDKGRMDYQSKMISRITCNENTIAEIKILLRAINALVPMDKDIIIAHGILGISLARIAELRGKKPETIRRSYIKALDHLAFTKGLLDS
;
A
#
# COMPACT_ATOMS: atom_id res chain seq x y z
N MET A 1 11.52 -17.83 18.89
CA MET A 1 10.95 -16.49 18.72
C MET A 1 10.89 -15.83 20.07
N THR A 2 11.60 -14.71 20.21
CA THR A 2 11.47 -13.84 21.37
C THR A 2 10.13 -13.09 21.32
N THR A 3 9.59 -12.66 22.46
CA THR A 3 8.35 -11.86 22.52
C THR A 3 8.45 -10.60 21.65
N LYS A 4 9.63 -9.97 21.64
CA LYS A 4 9.97 -8.79 20.83
C LYS A 4 9.85 -9.05 19.32
N GLU A 5 10.36 -10.17 18.81
CA GLU A 5 10.20 -10.53 17.40
C GLU A 5 8.74 -10.71 17.01
N SER A 6 7.93 -11.28 17.90
CA SER A 6 6.50 -11.46 17.65
C SER A 6 5.74 -10.14 17.63
N GLU A 7 6.10 -9.19 18.49
CA GLU A 7 5.51 -7.85 18.54
C GLU A 7 5.84 -7.06 17.28
N VAL A 8 7.12 -6.98 16.90
CA VAL A 8 7.57 -6.30 15.68
C VAL A 8 6.92 -6.90 14.43
N ARG A 9 6.80 -8.23 14.36
CA ARG A 9 6.10 -8.87 13.24
C ARG A 9 4.63 -8.47 13.18
N ASN A 10 3.95 -8.40 14.31
CA ASN A 10 2.54 -7.99 14.36
C ASN A 10 2.39 -6.54 13.90
N GLU A 11 3.29 -5.66 14.30
CA GLU A 11 3.33 -4.26 13.85
C GLU A 11 3.48 -4.17 12.32
N ILE A 12 4.48 -4.85 11.74
CA ILE A 12 4.67 -4.90 10.28
C ILE A 12 3.46 -5.50 9.56
N LYS A 13 2.85 -6.52 10.15
CA LYS A 13 1.64 -7.12 9.59
C LYS A 13 0.49 -6.11 9.58
N GLU A 14 0.28 -5.35 10.64
CA GLU A 14 -0.75 -4.31 10.71
C GLU A 14 -0.47 -3.17 9.71
N GLU A 15 0.78 -2.71 9.62
CA GLU A 15 1.19 -1.71 8.62
C GLU A 15 0.88 -2.18 7.19
N ILE A 16 1.06 -3.45 6.88
CA ILE A 16 0.83 -4.00 5.54
C ILE A 16 -0.65 -4.26 5.29
N GLU A 17 -1.31 -5.01 6.18
CA GLU A 17 -2.66 -5.52 5.96
C GLU A 17 -3.77 -4.51 6.28
N ILE A 18 -3.50 -3.54 7.16
CA ILE A 18 -4.45 -2.50 7.54
C ILE A 18 -4.11 -1.20 6.82
N PHE A 19 -2.90 -0.67 7.05
CA PHE A 19 -2.53 0.63 6.52
C PHE A 19 -2.30 0.60 5.00
N MET A 20 -1.31 -0.14 4.50
CA MET A 20 -0.98 -0.15 3.06
C MET A 20 -2.11 -0.72 2.21
N ARG A 21 -2.70 -1.85 2.61
CA ARG A 21 -3.87 -2.39 1.94
C ARG A 21 -5.00 -1.37 1.93
N GLY A 22 -5.30 -0.73 3.06
CA GLY A 22 -6.31 0.32 3.15
C GLY A 22 -6.06 1.45 2.15
N LYS A 23 -4.80 1.91 2.02
CA LYS A 23 -4.42 2.93 1.04
C LYS A 23 -4.53 2.45 -0.41
N PHE A 24 -4.12 1.22 -0.70
CA PHE A 24 -4.22 0.63 -2.03
C PHE A 24 -5.68 0.44 -2.47
N GLN A 25 -6.53 -0.07 -1.59
CA GLN A 25 -7.94 -0.36 -1.88
C GLN A 25 -8.84 0.88 -1.82
N GLY A 26 -8.48 1.87 -1.00
CA GLY A 26 -9.29 3.08 -0.79
C GLY A 26 -9.32 4.04 -1.98
N GLY A 27 -8.46 3.86 -2.98
CA GLY A 27 -8.41 4.70 -4.18
C GLY A 27 -7.97 6.15 -3.93
N GLU A 28 -7.63 6.50 -2.68
CA GLU A 28 -7.09 7.81 -2.30
C GLU A 28 -5.76 8.07 -3.01
N PHE A 29 -4.95 7.02 -3.18
CA PHE A 29 -3.67 7.08 -3.85
C PHE A 29 -3.66 6.12 -5.04
N ILE A 30 -2.93 6.50 -6.09
CA ILE A 30 -2.69 5.63 -7.24
C ILE A 30 -1.37 4.89 -7.04
N PHE A 31 -1.44 3.57 -7.06
CA PHE A 31 -0.27 2.70 -7.00
C PHE A 31 -0.09 2.05 -8.35
N ASP A 32 1.13 2.02 -8.87
CA ASP A 32 1.48 1.27 -10.06
C ASP A 32 2.27 0.01 -9.66
N VAL A 33 1.87 -1.13 -10.21
CA VAL A 33 2.46 -2.44 -9.93
C VAL A 33 3.01 -3.01 -11.22
N SER A 34 4.30 -3.33 -11.21
CA SER A 34 5.00 -3.92 -12.35
C SER A 34 5.30 -5.40 -12.12
N LEU A 35 5.04 -6.23 -13.12
CA LEU A 35 5.37 -7.65 -13.16
C LEU A 35 6.62 -7.90 -14.01
N THR A 36 7.32 -9.01 -13.77
CA THR A 36 8.58 -9.33 -14.47
C THR A 36 8.46 -9.54 -15.98
N ASN A 37 7.26 -9.74 -16.53
CA ASN A 37 7.01 -9.83 -17.98
C ASN A 37 6.76 -8.48 -18.65
N GLY A 38 6.87 -7.36 -17.91
CA GLY A 38 6.60 -6.02 -18.42
C GLY A 38 5.14 -5.58 -18.34
N VAL A 39 4.22 -6.42 -17.83
CA VAL A 39 2.84 -5.99 -17.54
C VAL A 39 2.88 -5.01 -16.36
N ARG A 40 2.16 -3.89 -16.51
CA ARG A 40 1.97 -2.88 -15.47
C ARG A 40 0.47 -2.66 -15.27
N PHE A 41 0.08 -2.40 -14.03
CA PHE A 41 -1.30 -2.09 -13.71
C PHE A 41 -1.39 -1.20 -12.48
N THR A 42 -2.35 -0.29 -12.49
CA THR A 42 -2.67 0.52 -11.33
C THR A 42 -3.61 -0.22 -10.38
N ASN A 43 -3.73 0.23 -9.13
CA ASN A 43 -4.78 -0.24 -8.24
C ASN A 43 -6.19 -0.06 -8.84
N GLN A 44 -6.43 0.99 -9.66
CA GLN A 44 -7.70 1.17 -10.36
C GLN A 44 -7.93 0.06 -11.40
N ASP A 45 -6.95 -0.19 -12.28
CA ASP A 45 -7.01 -1.28 -13.26
C ASP A 45 -7.25 -2.63 -12.58
N TYR A 46 -6.62 -2.85 -11.43
CA TYR A 46 -6.79 -4.06 -10.64
C TYR A 46 -8.23 -4.25 -10.14
N PHE A 47 -8.94 -3.20 -9.74
CA PHE A 47 -10.33 -3.34 -9.30
C PHE A 47 -11.31 -3.48 -10.47
N GLU A 48 -11.04 -2.85 -11.60
CA GLU A 48 -11.86 -2.97 -12.80
C GLU A 48 -11.72 -4.36 -13.45
N ASN A 49 -10.49 -4.90 -13.49
CA ASN A 49 -10.16 -6.13 -14.20
C ASN A 49 -9.52 -7.18 -13.28
N ARG A 50 -10.02 -7.30 -12.05
CA ARG A 50 -9.42 -8.12 -10.98
C ARG A 50 -9.12 -9.56 -11.40
N GLN A 51 -10.08 -10.22 -12.07
CA GLN A 51 -9.91 -11.62 -12.49
C GLN A 51 -8.79 -11.81 -13.53
N TYR A 52 -8.58 -10.83 -14.40
CA TYR A 52 -7.51 -10.86 -15.39
C TYR A 52 -6.15 -10.75 -14.69
N PHE A 53 -5.99 -9.75 -13.81
CA PHE A 53 -4.72 -9.54 -13.12
C PHE A 53 -4.39 -10.66 -12.14
N LEU A 54 -5.38 -11.22 -11.45
CA LEU A 54 -5.17 -12.38 -10.57
C LEU A 54 -4.61 -13.59 -11.32
N LYS A 55 -5.06 -13.85 -12.55
CA LYS A 55 -4.51 -14.92 -13.40
C LYS A 55 -3.07 -14.59 -13.84
N GLN A 56 -2.82 -13.35 -14.25
CA GLN A 56 -1.49 -12.94 -14.73
C GLN A 56 -0.44 -12.88 -13.62
N SER A 57 -0.78 -12.32 -12.45
CA SER A 57 0.19 -11.99 -11.39
C SER A 57 0.44 -13.11 -10.38
N VAL A 58 -0.41 -14.14 -10.35
CA VAL A 58 -0.28 -15.22 -9.35
C VAL A 58 0.07 -16.56 -10.00
N ASP A 59 -0.29 -16.79 -11.27
CA ASP A 59 -0.06 -18.10 -11.90
C ASP A 59 1.38 -18.30 -12.40
N GLN A 60 2.11 -17.25 -12.81
CA GLN A 60 3.41 -17.47 -13.50
C GLN A 60 4.50 -16.39 -13.28
N LEU A 61 4.20 -15.27 -12.63
CA LEU A 61 5.07 -14.08 -12.68
C LEU A 61 5.34 -13.48 -11.32
N HIS A 62 6.57 -12.97 -11.16
CA HIS A 62 6.98 -12.27 -9.96
C HIS A 62 6.60 -10.79 -10.05
N TYR A 63 6.26 -10.20 -8.91
CA TYR A 63 6.12 -8.77 -8.79
C TYR A 63 7.52 -8.16 -8.84
N GLN A 64 7.76 -7.25 -9.79
CA GLN A 64 9.02 -6.57 -9.95
C GLN A 64 9.12 -5.39 -8.97
N SER A 65 8.11 -4.51 -8.99
CA SER A 65 8.02 -3.34 -8.13
C SER A 65 6.57 -2.91 -7.89
N ILE A 66 6.39 -2.16 -6.80
CA ILE A 66 5.19 -1.38 -6.52
C ILE A 66 5.61 0.06 -6.20
N GLU A 67 4.96 1.03 -6.84
CA GLU A 67 5.32 2.44 -6.76
C GLU A 67 4.08 3.32 -6.51
N LEU A 68 4.27 4.40 -5.76
CA LEU A 68 3.26 5.42 -5.58
C LEU A 68 3.34 6.42 -6.74
N VAL A 69 2.26 6.54 -7.52
CA VAL A 69 2.19 7.49 -8.63
C VAL A 69 1.89 8.88 -8.09
N LEU A 70 2.91 9.75 -8.15
CA LEU A 70 2.80 11.17 -7.79
C LEU A 70 2.99 12.00 -9.04
N THR A 71 1.99 12.07 -9.93
CA THR A 71 2.02 13.11 -10.96
C THR A 71 1.62 14.44 -10.31
N GLN A 72 2.26 15.54 -10.73
CA GLN A 72 1.91 16.88 -10.22
C GLN A 72 0.39 17.15 -10.35
N ASN A 73 -0.24 16.66 -11.41
CA ASN A 73 -1.69 16.76 -11.63
C ASN A 73 -2.51 15.89 -10.68
N GLU A 74 -2.10 14.65 -10.35
CA GLU A 74 -2.86 13.79 -9.43
C GLU A 74 -2.71 14.25 -7.97
N SER A 75 -1.53 14.71 -7.56
CA SER A 75 -1.36 15.34 -6.25
C SER A 75 -2.19 16.63 -6.13
N GLN A 76 -2.24 17.46 -7.18
CA GLN A 76 -3.11 18.63 -7.22
C GLN A 76 -4.60 18.25 -7.27
N LYS A 77 -5.01 17.22 -8.00
CA LYS A 77 -6.40 16.74 -8.03
C LYS A 77 -6.83 16.14 -6.70
N MET A 78 -5.99 15.38 -6.00
CA MET A 78 -6.27 14.93 -4.63
C MET A 78 -6.52 16.13 -3.72
N LEU A 79 -5.62 17.13 -3.75
CA LEU A 79 -5.76 18.37 -2.99
C LEU A 79 -7.05 19.12 -3.37
N ILE A 80 -7.35 19.28 -4.66
CA ILE A 80 -8.54 19.96 -5.17
C ILE A 80 -9.83 19.20 -4.81
N ASN A 81 -9.85 17.88 -4.94
CA ASN A 81 -11.00 17.04 -4.57
C ASN A 81 -11.25 17.06 -3.06
N GLN A 82 -10.21 17.15 -2.24
CA GLN A 82 -10.32 17.30 -0.79
C GLN A 82 -10.65 18.75 -0.36
N MET A 83 -10.39 19.74 -1.21
CA MET A 83 -10.82 21.14 -1.06
C MET A 83 -12.27 21.39 -1.53
N ASN A 84 -12.79 20.56 -2.46
CA ASN A 84 -14.08 20.75 -3.11
C ASN A 84 -15.37 20.44 -2.30
N PRO A 85 -15.39 19.68 -1.19
CA PRO A 85 -16.61 19.53 -0.42
C PRO A 85 -16.76 20.74 0.51
N SER A 86 -17.07 21.93 -0.06
CA SER A 86 -17.73 23.11 0.55
C SER A 86 -17.65 24.39 -0.32
N LEU A 87 -17.80 24.31 -1.65
CA LEU A 87 -17.96 25.55 -2.45
C LEU A 87 -19.37 26.17 -2.36
N SER A 88 -20.33 25.53 -1.66
CA SER A 88 -21.69 26.05 -1.47
C SER A 88 -21.83 27.10 -0.36
N ILE A 89 -20.75 27.49 0.34
CA ILE A 89 -20.77 28.60 1.30
C ILE A 89 -19.54 29.49 1.11
N ILE A 90 -19.36 30.06 -0.08
CA ILE A 90 -18.61 31.32 -0.22
C ILE A 90 -19.64 32.45 -0.23
N ARG A 91 -20.30 32.67 0.91
CA ARG A 91 -20.89 33.98 1.22
C ARG A 91 -19.90 34.73 2.10
N ILE A 92 -19.51 35.87 1.58
CA ILE A 92 -18.51 36.82 2.08
C ILE A 92 -18.88 37.24 3.51
N SER A 93 -18.13 36.76 4.51
CA SER A 93 -18.09 37.38 5.83
C SER A 93 -16.65 37.50 6.32
N SER A 94 -16.34 38.66 6.88
CA SER A 94 -15.04 39.08 7.39
C SER A 94 -14.87 38.61 8.84
N ASP A 95 -14.65 37.31 9.07
CA ASP A 95 -14.57 36.79 10.43
C ASP A 95 -13.63 35.59 10.62
N LYS A 96 -13.22 35.39 11.88
CA LYS A 96 -12.29 34.38 12.44
C LYS A 96 -12.40 32.95 11.87
N GLY A 97 -13.51 32.59 11.21
CA GLY A 97 -13.69 31.32 10.49
C GLY A 97 -12.75 31.10 9.30
N ARG A 98 -12.17 32.17 8.72
CA ARG A 98 -11.19 32.04 7.62
C ARG A 98 -9.86 31.42 8.07
N MET A 99 -9.41 31.76 9.29
CA MET A 99 -8.21 31.18 9.90
C MET A 99 -8.41 29.71 10.29
N ASP A 100 -9.62 29.34 10.73
CA ASP A 100 -9.94 27.95 11.07
C ASP A 100 -9.98 27.05 9.83
N TYR A 101 -10.56 27.52 8.72
CA TYR A 101 -10.56 26.78 7.45
C TYR A 101 -9.15 26.61 6.88
N GLN A 102 -8.35 27.68 6.84
CA GLN A 102 -6.96 27.61 6.37
C GLN A 102 -6.11 26.68 7.24
N SER A 103 -6.24 26.76 8.56
CA SER A 103 -5.57 25.86 9.50
C SER A 103 -5.95 24.40 9.27
N LYS A 104 -7.24 24.10 9.02
CA LYS A 104 -7.72 22.76 8.68
C LYS A 104 -7.16 22.26 7.35
N MET A 105 -7.08 23.11 6.34
CA MET A 105 -6.49 22.76 5.05
C MET A 105 -5.00 22.45 5.18
N ILE A 106 -4.23 23.30 5.87
CA ILE A 106 -2.80 23.07 6.12
C ILE A 106 -2.59 21.77 6.89
N SER A 107 -3.36 21.53 7.95
CA SER A 107 -3.29 20.28 8.72
C SER A 107 -3.55 19.03 7.85
N ARG A 108 -4.52 19.08 6.94
CA ARG A 108 -4.78 17.98 5.98
C ARG A 108 -3.62 17.79 5.01
N ILE A 109 -3.07 18.87 4.47
CA ILE A 109 -1.89 18.81 3.58
C ILE A 109 -0.72 18.16 4.30
N THR A 110 -0.37 18.62 5.50
CA THR A 110 0.73 18.06 6.30
C THR A 110 0.49 16.60 6.63
N CYS A 111 -0.74 16.21 6.98
CA CYS A 111 -1.10 14.80 7.22
C CYS A 111 -0.89 13.94 5.98
N ASN A 112 -1.30 14.42 4.80
CA ASN A 112 -1.09 13.71 3.54
C ASN A 112 0.39 13.60 3.17
N GLU A 113 1.18 14.66 3.39
CA GLU A 113 2.63 14.64 3.15
C GLU A 113 3.33 13.59 4.02
N ASN A 114 2.98 13.52 5.31
CA ASN A 114 3.48 12.50 6.22
C ASN A 114 3.06 11.10 5.76
N THR A 115 1.78 10.93 5.40
CA THR A 115 1.25 9.64 4.88
C THR A 115 2.01 9.20 3.62
N ILE A 116 2.27 10.13 2.68
CA ILE A 116 3.04 9.85 1.46
C ILE A 116 4.48 9.45 1.81
N ALA A 117 5.10 10.10 2.78
CA ALA A 117 6.45 9.75 3.23
C ALA A 117 6.49 8.34 3.82
N GLU A 118 5.53 7.99 4.69
CA GLU A 118 5.38 6.66 5.29
C GLU A 118 5.17 5.58 4.21
N ILE A 119 4.26 5.82 3.26
CA ILE A 119 4.03 4.93 2.12
C ILE A 119 5.33 4.72 1.33
N LYS A 120 6.07 5.79 1.02
CA LYS A 120 7.33 5.69 0.26
C LYS A 120 8.39 4.87 0.98
N ILE A 121 8.52 5.04 2.30
CA ILE A 121 9.46 4.25 3.11
C ILE A 121 9.09 2.77 3.03
N LEU A 122 7.81 2.45 3.19
CA LEU A 122 7.35 1.06 3.18
C LEU A 122 7.48 0.41 1.79
N LEU A 123 7.12 1.12 0.72
CA LEU A 123 7.30 0.65 -0.65
C LEU A 123 8.78 0.41 -0.99
N ARG A 124 9.70 1.26 -0.53
CA ARG A 124 11.15 1.04 -0.69
C ARG A 124 11.59 -0.26 -0.02
N ALA A 125 11.16 -0.50 1.22
CA ALA A 125 11.48 -1.72 1.94
C ALA A 125 10.92 -2.97 1.24
N ILE A 126 9.66 -2.92 0.78
CA ILE A 126 9.04 -4.01 0.00
C ILE A 126 9.80 -4.27 -1.30
N ASN A 127 10.18 -3.22 -2.03
CA ASN A 127 10.88 -3.34 -3.29
C ASN A 127 12.30 -3.91 -3.15
N ALA A 128 12.92 -3.77 -1.97
CA ALA A 128 14.23 -4.35 -1.65
C ALA A 128 14.18 -5.83 -1.25
N LEU A 129 12.99 -6.39 -0.98
CA LEU A 129 12.84 -7.81 -0.68
C LEU A 129 13.22 -8.69 -1.88
N VAL A 130 13.69 -9.90 -1.57
CA VAL A 130 13.88 -10.94 -2.57
C VAL A 130 12.54 -11.31 -3.24
N PRO A 131 12.54 -11.76 -4.51
CA PRO A 131 11.31 -11.92 -5.29
C PRO A 131 10.21 -12.74 -4.61
N MET A 132 10.56 -13.85 -3.96
CA MET A 132 9.56 -14.72 -3.30
C MET A 132 8.84 -14.04 -2.12
N ASP A 133 9.56 -13.24 -1.34
CA ASP A 133 9.01 -12.53 -0.18
C ASP A 133 8.22 -11.31 -0.64
N LYS A 134 8.75 -10.57 -1.63
CA LYS A 134 8.04 -9.49 -2.29
C LYS A 134 6.69 -9.95 -2.84
N ASP A 135 6.67 -11.08 -3.54
CA ASP A 135 5.44 -11.61 -4.12
C ASP A 135 4.37 -11.86 -3.07
N ILE A 136 4.72 -12.50 -1.96
CA ILE A 136 3.73 -12.87 -0.95
C ILE A 136 3.27 -11.65 -0.16
N ILE A 137 4.15 -10.67 0.08
CA ILE A 137 3.78 -9.38 0.69
C ILE A 137 2.83 -8.60 -0.22
N ILE A 138 3.11 -8.51 -1.53
CA ILE A 138 2.23 -7.77 -2.45
C ILE A 138 0.92 -8.53 -2.65
N ALA A 139 0.97 -9.83 -2.97
CA ALA A 139 -0.23 -10.63 -3.25
C ALA A 139 -1.17 -10.75 -2.03
N HIS A 140 -0.64 -11.17 -0.88
CA HIS A 140 -1.47 -11.35 0.32
C HIS A 140 -1.63 -10.03 1.08
N GLY A 141 -0.52 -9.38 1.40
CA GLY A 141 -0.50 -8.18 2.23
C GLY A 141 -1.26 -7.02 1.60
N ILE A 142 -0.91 -6.65 0.36
CA ILE A 142 -1.45 -5.43 -0.29
C ILE A 142 -2.70 -5.72 -1.12
N LEU A 143 -2.66 -6.72 -2.01
CA LEU A 143 -3.77 -7.02 -2.93
C LEU A 143 -4.92 -7.79 -2.24
N GLY A 144 -4.69 -8.30 -1.02
CA GLY A 144 -5.70 -8.98 -0.21
C GLY A 144 -6.09 -10.37 -0.74
N ILE A 145 -5.21 -11.05 -1.48
CA ILE A 145 -5.46 -12.40 -1.98
C ILE A 145 -5.30 -13.38 -0.81
N SER A 146 -6.24 -14.30 -0.62
CA SER A 146 -6.15 -15.26 0.48
C SER A 146 -4.96 -16.20 0.32
N LEU A 147 -4.33 -16.59 1.44
CA LEU A 147 -3.23 -17.56 1.43
C LEU A 147 -3.64 -18.90 0.81
N ALA A 148 -4.91 -19.30 0.98
CA ALA A 148 -5.48 -20.51 0.38
C ALA A 148 -5.50 -20.40 -1.16
N ARG A 149 -5.91 -19.25 -1.70
CA ARG A 149 -5.91 -19.02 -3.15
C ARG A 149 -4.49 -18.98 -3.71
N ILE A 150 -3.56 -18.32 -3.03
CA ILE A 150 -2.14 -18.33 -3.43
C ILE A 150 -1.57 -19.76 -3.41
N ALA A 151 -1.96 -20.57 -2.42
CA ALA A 151 -1.53 -21.95 -2.29
C ALA A 151 -2.05 -22.82 -3.45
N GLU A 152 -3.33 -22.69 -3.79
CA GLU A 152 -3.95 -23.36 -4.94
C GLU A 152 -3.22 -23.03 -6.24
N LEU A 153 -2.99 -21.74 -6.51
CA LEU A 153 -2.36 -21.26 -7.75
C LEU A 153 -0.89 -21.70 -7.86
N ARG A 154 -0.19 -21.81 -6.73
CA ARG A 154 1.20 -22.30 -6.68
C ARG A 154 1.33 -23.81 -6.53
N GLY A 155 0.23 -24.57 -6.46
CA GLY A 155 0.25 -26.01 -6.22
C GLY A 155 0.90 -26.41 -4.88
N LYS A 156 0.77 -25.57 -3.85
CA LYS A 156 1.39 -25.76 -2.52
C LYS A 156 0.33 -25.92 -1.43
N LYS A 157 0.74 -26.38 -0.25
CA LYS A 157 -0.13 -26.43 0.94
C LYS A 157 -0.31 -25.01 1.52
N PRO A 158 -1.50 -24.65 2.03
CA PRO A 158 -1.73 -23.35 2.67
C PRO A 158 -0.77 -23.04 3.82
N GLU A 159 -0.38 -24.05 4.61
CA GLU A 159 0.58 -23.90 5.71
C GLU A 159 1.96 -23.49 5.22
N THR A 160 2.38 -24.00 4.06
CA THR A 160 3.65 -23.61 3.42
C THR A 160 3.62 -22.13 3.06
N ILE A 161 2.53 -21.68 2.44
CA ILE A 161 2.35 -20.26 2.08
C ILE A 161 2.27 -19.39 3.33
N ARG A 162 1.59 -19.84 4.40
CA ARG A 162 1.54 -19.14 5.69
C ARG A 162 2.93 -18.95 6.30
N ARG A 163 3.77 -20.01 6.31
CA ARG A 163 5.15 -19.92 6.80
C ARG A 163 6.00 -18.98 5.95
N SER A 164 5.84 -19.03 4.62
CA SER A 164 6.50 -18.07 3.72
C SER A 164 6.08 -16.63 4.01
N TYR A 165 4.80 -16.37 4.27
CA TYR A 165 4.33 -15.02 4.59
C TYR A 165 4.91 -14.53 5.91
N ILE A 166 4.91 -15.38 6.95
CA ILE A 166 5.54 -15.07 8.24
C ILE A 166 7.01 -14.70 8.06
N LYS A 167 7.76 -15.49 7.29
CA LYS A 167 9.17 -15.23 7.00
C LYS A 167 9.37 -13.92 6.22
N ALA A 168 8.50 -13.63 5.26
CA ALA A 168 8.55 -12.39 4.49
C ALA A 168 8.28 -11.15 5.36
N LEU A 169 7.40 -11.24 6.36
CA LEU A 169 7.19 -10.18 7.35
C LEU A 169 8.44 -9.94 8.20
N ASP A 170 9.13 -11.01 8.62
CA ASP A 170 10.40 -10.89 9.37
C ASP A 170 11.48 -10.21 8.51
N HIS A 171 11.60 -10.62 7.24
CA HIS A 171 12.55 -10.00 6.32
C HIS A 171 12.22 -8.53 6.03
N LEU A 172 10.94 -8.18 5.97
CA LEU A 172 10.51 -6.79 5.83
C LEU A 172 10.85 -5.97 7.07
N ALA A 173 10.61 -6.51 8.26
CA ALA A 173 11.00 -5.90 9.52
C ALA A 173 12.53 -5.67 9.60
N PHE A 174 13.32 -6.65 9.16
CA PHE A 174 14.78 -6.54 9.05
C PHE A 174 15.19 -5.45 8.06
N THR A 175 14.56 -5.41 6.88
CA THR A 175 14.82 -4.39 5.85
C THR A 175 14.48 -2.97 6.34
N LYS A 176 13.51 -2.86 7.26
CA LYS A 176 13.18 -1.61 7.96
C LYS A 176 14.09 -1.29 9.15
N GLY A 177 15.01 -2.17 9.52
CA GLY A 177 15.91 -2.01 10.68
C GLY A 177 15.22 -2.19 12.04
N LEU A 178 14.08 -2.88 12.10
CA LEU A 178 13.33 -3.12 13.34
C LEU A 178 13.71 -4.43 14.05
N LEU A 179 14.39 -5.33 13.33
CA LEU A 179 14.98 -6.56 13.87
C LEU A 179 16.48 -6.54 13.62
N ASP A 180 17.24 -6.97 14.63
CA ASP A 180 18.67 -7.17 14.51
C ASP A 180 18.96 -8.49 13.74
N SER A 181 20.05 -8.51 12.98
CA SER A 181 20.51 -9.67 12.18
C SER A 181 21.01 -10.83 13.03
#